data_AF-A0A919AB11-F1
#
_entry.id   AF-A0A919AB11-F1
#
_cell.length_a   1.000
_cell.length_b   1.000
_cell.length_c   1.000
_cell.angle_alpha   90.00
_cell.angle_beta   90.00
_cell.angle_gamma   90.00
#
_symmetry.space_group_name_H-M   'P 1'
#
loop_
_entity.id
_entity.type
_entity.pdbx_description
1 polymer ?
#
loop_
_entity_poly.entity_id
_entity_poly.type
_entity_poly.pdbx_seq_one_letter_code
_entity_poly.pdbx_strand_id
1 'polypeptide(L)'
;MTGVEQADGFPVPASARPAAPGPAAGGQRDGDRLDGGRPAGSRPRSMLGYLVMPRPKDAVKGLLMPFTFLLAVAAGADVTGRTVVRALIVWGVLELLVYPARYQWNDVRGFVADQSHPAGHDRGRLPGPLERVRARVGASCAVAVARLAAVAVLALVLAPLAGVVWAVTAAVFGVAVVYEVLRARGTGRTATVPPPARPAVVALWIVVGAGYVVRGMTGLALAVDLGRRPALAVAAAVALWAFGVAFVTSRWVLESLAFAAADHGRLIWTARAEHAREHLLALVRWLPSRTDAAPADWAPLRRRTPWTAPWNLALLVAGTASAVTGVLLGAPASPEHCLVAALLGAAATAAVVLLPARRPLVLLAGAAPQLLVLALTGQPRPLAALLPWLAVMAAHLVYSSRSLSTIGLPSGRLRPLVAVPGAALARAVVGPATWEALRKERR
;
A
#
# COMPACT_ATOMS: atom_id res chain seq x y z
N MET A 1 30.52 64.05 -12.94
CA MET A 1 30.87 63.13 -11.84
C MET A 1 29.88 61.97 -11.88
N THR A 2 29.80 61.09 -12.87
CA THR A 2 30.79 60.28 -13.65
C THR A 2 31.52 59.21 -12.85
N GLY A 3 31.33 57.96 -13.29
CA GLY A 3 31.96 56.70 -12.90
C GLY A 3 30.90 55.59 -12.94
N VAL A 4 30.55 54.98 -14.08
CA VAL A 4 31.31 54.21 -15.09
C VAL A 4 32.03 53.00 -14.49
N GLU A 5 31.44 51.82 -14.68
CA GLU A 5 32.17 50.56 -14.79
C GLU A 5 31.53 49.68 -15.89
N GLN A 6 32.29 49.54 -16.98
CA GLN A 6 32.28 48.48 -18.00
C GLN A 6 32.80 47.19 -17.35
N ALA A 7 32.27 45.99 -17.61
CA ALA A 7 32.60 45.05 -18.68
C ALA A 7 32.04 43.67 -18.19
N ASP A 8 31.64 42.65 -18.94
CA ASP A 8 32.27 41.99 -20.08
C ASP A 8 31.22 41.21 -20.89
N GLY A 9 31.38 41.23 -22.21
CA GLY A 9 30.57 40.50 -23.17
C GLY A 9 30.93 39.01 -23.24
N PHE A 10 29.90 38.16 -23.36
CA PHE A 10 30.04 36.78 -23.83
C PHE A 10 29.71 36.70 -25.33
N PRO A 11 30.49 35.94 -26.11
CA PRO A 11 30.30 35.84 -27.56
C PRO A 11 29.07 35.01 -27.91
N VAL A 12 28.28 35.53 -28.85
CA VAL A 12 27.22 34.80 -29.56
C VAL A 12 27.90 33.83 -30.54
N PRO A 13 27.67 32.51 -30.46
CA PRO A 13 28.10 31.61 -31.51
C PRO A 13 27.28 31.83 -32.77
N ALA A 14 28.00 32.03 -33.87
CA ALA A 14 27.48 32.24 -35.20
C ALA A 14 26.54 31.11 -35.64
N SER A 15 25.45 31.55 -36.28
CA SER A 15 24.56 30.78 -37.15
C SER A 15 25.30 29.76 -38.03
N ALA A 16 25.04 28.48 -37.79
CA ALA A 16 25.42 27.41 -38.70
C ALA A 16 24.44 27.36 -39.88
N ARG A 17 25.01 27.37 -41.09
CA ARG A 17 24.31 27.25 -42.37
C ARG A 17 23.51 25.92 -42.48
N PRO A 18 22.40 25.90 -43.24
CA PRO A 18 21.65 24.68 -43.51
C PRO A 18 22.47 23.72 -44.40
N ALA A 19 22.62 22.48 -43.92
CA ALA A 19 23.20 21.39 -44.70
C ALA A 19 22.17 20.88 -45.74
N ALA A 20 22.65 20.59 -46.94
CA ALA A 20 21.89 20.09 -48.08
C ALA A 20 21.25 18.70 -47.81
N PRO A 21 20.12 18.38 -48.48
CA PRO A 21 19.45 17.09 -48.34
C PRO A 21 20.24 15.99 -49.07
N GLY A 22 20.79 15.06 -48.31
CA GLY A 22 21.36 13.82 -48.83
C GLY A 22 20.27 12.81 -49.23
N PRO A 23 20.57 11.87 -50.15
CA PRO A 23 19.57 11.02 -50.80
C PRO A 23 18.98 9.99 -49.85
N ALA A 24 17.67 9.77 -50.01
CA ALA A 24 16.86 8.81 -49.29
C ALA A 24 17.34 7.37 -49.53
N ALA A 25 17.96 6.77 -48.52
CA ALA A 25 18.29 5.36 -48.48
C ALA A 25 17.30 4.62 -47.57
N GLY A 26 16.50 3.74 -48.19
CA GLY A 26 16.01 2.49 -47.62
C GLY A 26 15.30 2.54 -46.27
N GLY A 27 14.01 2.87 -46.29
CA GLY A 27 13.11 2.67 -45.16
C GLY A 27 12.88 1.17 -44.89
N GLN A 28 13.70 0.59 -44.02
CA GLN A 28 13.40 -0.68 -43.38
C GLN A 28 12.62 -0.39 -42.10
N ARG A 29 11.29 -0.52 -42.18
CA ARG A 29 10.35 -0.39 -41.06
C ARG A 29 10.57 -1.54 -40.08
N ASP A 30 11.46 -1.37 -39.11
CA ASP A 30 11.52 -2.17 -37.88
C ASP A 30 10.36 -1.77 -36.93
N GLY A 31 9.13 -1.95 -37.40
CA GLY A 31 7.89 -1.58 -36.70
C GLY A 31 7.34 -2.64 -35.73
N ASP A 32 7.87 -3.87 -35.73
CA ASP A 32 7.20 -5.03 -35.11
C ASP A 32 7.92 -5.64 -33.89
N ARG A 33 8.95 -4.99 -33.32
CA ARG A 33 9.75 -5.56 -32.20
C ARG A 33 9.53 -4.96 -30.81
N LEU A 34 8.45 -4.21 -30.60
CA LEU A 34 8.07 -3.74 -29.25
C LEU A 34 6.96 -4.55 -28.57
N ASP A 35 6.52 -5.67 -29.16
CA ASP A 35 5.78 -6.69 -28.43
C ASP A 35 6.74 -7.55 -27.59
N GLY A 36 7.40 -6.89 -26.63
CA GLY A 36 8.10 -7.56 -25.54
C GLY A 36 7.10 -8.50 -24.86
N GLY A 37 7.30 -9.80 -25.07
CA GLY A 37 6.37 -10.88 -24.77
C GLY A 37 5.55 -10.64 -23.51
N ARG A 38 4.31 -10.18 -23.71
CA ARG A 38 3.29 -10.23 -22.66
C ARG A 38 3.19 -11.69 -22.25
N PRO A 39 3.32 -12.04 -20.96
CA PRO A 39 3.08 -13.41 -20.53
C PRO A 39 1.70 -13.82 -21.03
N ALA A 40 1.68 -14.84 -21.88
CA ALA A 40 0.47 -15.35 -22.48
C ALA A 40 -0.51 -15.77 -21.37
N GLY A 41 -1.71 -15.17 -21.35
CA GLY A 41 -2.89 -15.88 -20.87
C GLY A 41 -3.40 -15.63 -19.44
N SER A 42 -3.29 -14.42 -18.85
CA SER A 42 -4.18 -14.10 -17.73
C SER A 42 -5.61 -13.92 -18.26
N ARG A 43 -6.43 -14.98 -18.19
CA ARG A 43 -7.84 -14.92 -18.59
C ARG A 43 -8.51 -13.74 -17.88
N PRO A 44 -9.27 -12.88 -18.61
CA PRO A 44 -9.94 -11.74 -18.02
C PRO A 44 -10.85 -12.22 -16.89
N ARG A 45 -10.84 -11.48 -15.80
CA ARG A 45 -11.58 -11.84 -14.59
C ARG A 45 -13.08 -11.91 -14.88
N SER A 46 -13.72 -13.00 -14.45
CA SER A 46 -15.18 -13.13 -14.55
C SER A 46 -15.89 -12.13 -13.65
N MET A 47 -17.08 -11.67 -14.07
CA MET A 47 -17.90 -10.76 -13.27
C MET A 47 -18.31 -11.38 -11.94
N LEU A 48 -18.67 -12.66 -11.91
CA LEU A 48 -19.01 -13.37 -10.68
C LEU A 48 -17.82 -13.37 -9.71
N GLY A 49 -16.63 -13.72 -10.18
CA GLY A 49 -15.42 -13.71 -9.36
C GLY A 49 -15.08 -12.32 -8.82
N TYR A 50 -15.39 -11.26 -9.58
CA TYR A 50 -15.30 -9.88 -9.12
C TYR A 50 -16.33 -9.56 -8.04
N LEU A 51 -17.61 -9.89 -8.26
CA LEU A 51 -18.68 -9.59 -7.32
C LEU A 51 -18.49 -10.27 -5.96
N VAL A 52 -17.96 -11.50 -5.94
CA VAL A 52 -17.63 -12.22 -4.69
C VAL A 52 -16.47 -11.57 -3.94
N MET A 53 -15.36 -11.27 -4.63
CA MET A 53 -14.15 -10.76 -3.99
C MET A 53 -13.50 -9.64 -4.81
N PRO A 54 -13.95 -8.38 -4.76
CA PRO A 54 -13.56 -7.36 -5.75
C PRO A 54 -12.05 -7.15 -5.85
N ARG A 55 -11.27 -7.28 -4.77
CA ARG A 55 -9.82 -7.03 -4.76
C ARG A 55 -9.02 -8.09 -4.01
N PRO A 56 -8.76 -9.27 -4.60
CA PRO A 56 -8.04 -10.36 -3.93
C PRO A 56 -6.59 -9.97 -3.59
N LYS A 57 -5.93 -9.15 -4.43
CA LYS A 57 -4.59 -8.62 -4.18
C LYS A 57 -4.51 -7.68 -2.96
N ASP A 58 -5.65 -7.24 -2.44
CA ASP A 58 -5.75 -6.39 -1.25
C ASP A 58 -6.14 -7.19 0.00
N ALA A 59 -6.41 -8.50 -0.10
CA ALA A 59 -6.81 -9.35 1.04
C ALA A 59 -5.79 -9.34 2.19
N VAL A 60 -4.50 -9.20 1.87
CA VAL A 60 -3.43 -9.09 2.88
C VAL A 60 -3.62 -7.90 3.83
N LYS A 61 -4.31 -6.83 3.39
CA LYS A 61 -4.61 -5.67 4.24
C LYS A 61 -5.58 -6.05 5.35
N GLY A 62 -6.45 -7.02 5.11
CA GLY A 62 -7.37 -7.54 6.12
C GLY A 62 -6.69 -8.26 7.26
N LEU A 63 -5.40 -8.61 7.14
CA LEU A 63 -4.62 -9.17 8.24
C LEU A 63 -4.18 -8.11 9.26
N LEU A 64 -4.32 -6.82 8.97
CA LEU A 64 -3.85 -5.77 9.88
C LEU A 64 -4.64 -5.75 11.19
N MET A 65 -5.96 -5.96 11.14
CA MET A 65 -6.82 -6.02 12.32
C MET A 65 -6.46 -7.22 13.24
N PRO A 66 -6.44 -8.47 12.78
CA PRO A 66 -6.04 -9.59 13.64
C PRO A 66 -4.59 -9.45 14.10
N PHE A 67 -3.71 -8.87 13.28
CA PHE A 67 -2.33 -8.62 13.67
C PHE A 67 -2.22 -7.66 14.86
N THR A 68 -2.91 -6.50 14.84
CA THR A 68 -2.85 -5.55 15.97
C THR A 68 -3.57 -6.07 17.22
N PHE A 69 -4.62 -6.88 17.05
CA PHE A 69 -5.24 -7.63 18.16
C PHE A 69 -4.22 -8.58 18.81
N LEU A 70 -3.50 -9.37 18.01
CA LEU A 70 -2.49 -10.30 18.51
C LEU A 70 -1.28 -9.60 19.15
N LEU A 71 -0.88 -8.43 18.66
CA LEU A 71 0.14 -7.61 19.31
C LEU A 71 -0.27 -7.22 20.73
N ALA A 72 -1.53 -6.82 20.93
CA ALA A 72 -2.06 -6.51 22.25
C ALA A 72 -2.09 -7.72 23.17
N VAL A 73 -2.51 -8.88 22.66
CA VAL A 73 -2.48 -10.16 23.41
C VAL A 73 -1.05 -10.50 23.84
N ALA A 74 -0.08 -10.42 22.91
CA ALA A 74 1.33 -10.67 23.20
C ALA A 74 1.87 -9.71 24.28
N ALA A 75 1.40 -8.46 24.26
CA ALA A 75 1.75 -7.45 25.25
C ALA A 75 1.00 -7.58 26.60
N GLY A 76 0.04 -8.49 26.73
CA GLY A 76 -0.61 -8.81 28.00
C GLY A 76 -2.04 -8.33 28.14
N ALA A 77 -2.71 -8.00 27.04
CA ALA A 77 -4.15 -7.78 27.06
C ALA A 77 -4.89 -9.02 27.61
N ASP A 78 -5.79 -8.81 28.55
CA ASP A 78 -6.66 -9.85 29.08
C ASP A 78 -7.80 -10.14 28.10
N VAL A 79 -7.69 -11.26 27.38
CA VAL A 79 -8.59 -11.63 26.29
C VAL A 79 -9.27 -12.95 26.62
N THR A 80 -10.60 -12.90 26.72
CA THR A 80 -11.45 -14.09 26.88
C THR A 80 -11.83 -14.70 25.52
N GLY A 81 -12.32 -15.94 25.52
CA GLY A 81 -12.88 -16.56 24.31
C GLY A 81 -14.02 -15.74 23.69
N ARG A 82 -14.82 -15.07 24.52
CA ARG A 82 -15.87 -14.14 24.06
C ARG A 82 -15.28 -12.95 23.31
N THR A 83 -14.17 -12.39 23.78
CA THR A 83 -13.45 -11.29 23.11
C THR A 83 -12.92 -11.74 21.74
N VAL A 84 -12.37 -12.95 21.65
CA VAL A 84 -11.90 -13.52 20.38
C VAL A 84 -13.05 -13.68 19.38
N VAL A 85 -14.18 -14.25 19.80
CA VAL A 85 -15.37 -14.41 18.93
C VAL A 85 -15.87 -13.05 18.43
N ARG A 86 -15.96 -12.05 19.32
CA ARG A 86 -16.33 -10.68 18.94
C ARG A 86 -15.37 -10.10 17.91
N ALA A 87 -14.07 -10.28 18.10
CA ALA A 87 -13.06 -9.82 17.16
C ALA A 87 -13.17 -10.50 15.79
N LEU A 88 -13.43 -11.80 15.75
CA LEU A 88 -13.65 -12.55 14.49
C LEU A 88 -14.91 -12.08 13.76
N ILE A 89 -16.00 -11.81 14.47
CA ILE A 89 -17.23 -11.26 13.88
C ILE A 89 -16.97 -9.89 13.28
N VAL A 90 -16.39 -8.96 14.06
CA VAL A 90 -16.08 -7.60 13.58
C VAL A 90 -15.12 -7.64 12.40
N TRP A 91 -14.13 -8.53 12.43
CA TRP A 91 -13.21 -8.76 11.32
C TRP A 91 -13.93 -9.24 10.05
N GLY A 92 -14.82 -10.23 10.19
CA GLY A 92 -15.64 -10.74 9.09
C GLY A 92 -16.52 -9.65 8.48
N VAL A 93 -17.22 -8.87 9.32
CA VAL A 93 -18.03 -7.72 8.87
C VAL A 93 -17.16 -6.71 8.11
N LEU A 94 -16.01 -6.34 8.68
CA LEU A 94 -15.14 -5.33 8.11
C LEU A 94 -14.54 -5.77 6.76
N GLU A 95 -13.98 -6.97 6.68
CA GLU A 95 -13.21 -7.41 5.51
C GLU A 95 -14.04 -8.17 4.45
N LEU A 96 -15.19 -8.74 4.80
CA LEU A 96 -16.05 -9.47 3.85
C LEU A 96 -17.26 -8.65 3.37
N LEU A 97 -17.68 -7.63 4.11
CA LEU A 97 -18.84 -6.80 3.76
C LEU A 97 -18.43 -5.34 3.50
N VAL A 98 -17.90 -4.65 4.51
CA VAL A 98 -17.66 -3.20 4.46
C VAL A 98 -16.58 -2.83 3.43
N TYR A 99 -15.38 -3.44 3.51
CA TYR A 99 -14.30 -3.13 2.57
C TYR A 99 -14.61 -3.54 1.13
N PRO A 100 -15.20 -4.73 0.86
CA PRO A 100 -15.65 -5.07 -0.48
C PRO A 100 -16.63 -4.05 -1.05
N ALA A 101 -17.63 -3.59 -0.29
CA ALA A 101 -18.54 -2.54 -0.74
C ALA A 101 -17.80 -1.23 -1.05
N ARG A 102 -16.86 -0.81 -0.19
CA ARG A 102 -15.99 0.35 -0.43
C ARG A 102 -15.12 0.19 -1.68
N TYR A 103 -14.59 -1.01 -1.93
CA TYR A 103 -13.79 -1.29 -3.12
C TYR A 103 -14.62 -1.24 -4.39
N GLN A 104 -15.84 -1.78 -4.36
CA GLN A 104 -16.78 -1.70 -5.47
C GLN A 104 -17.12 -0.24 -5.80
N TRP A 105 -17.37 0.59 -4.79
CA TRP A 105 -17.61 2.02 -5.01
C TRP A 105 -16.41 2.72 -5.68
N ASN A 106 -15.20 2.45 -5.19
CA ASN A 106 -13.97 3.01 -5.77
C ASN A 106 -13.74 2.55 -7.22
N ASP A 107 -14.03 1.29 -7.54
CA ASP A 107 -13.92 0.74 -8.89
C ASP A 107 -14.98 1.32 -9.84
N VAL A 108 -16.23 1.49 -9.38
CA VAL A 108 -17.31 2.13 -10.16
C VAL A 108 -16.91 3.56 -10.53
N ARG A 109 -16.42 4.34 -9.56
CA ARG A 109 -15.93 5.72 -9.78
C ARG A 109 -14.71 5.77 -10.70
N GLY A 110 -13.88 4.72 -10.68
CA GLY A 110 -12.65 4.63 -11.45
C GLY A 110 -12.78 3.86 -12.77
N PHE A 111 -13.97 3.42 -13.18
CA PHE A 111 -14.13 2.38 -14.19
C PHE A 111 -13.43 2.71 -15.52
N VAL A 112 -13.71 3.89 -16.10
CA VAL A 112 -13.10 4.32 -17.38
C VAL A 112 -11.58 4.41 -17.28
N ALA A 113 -11.07 5.07 -16.22
CA ALA A 113 -9.63 5.21 -15.97
C ALA A 113 -8.93 3.88 -15.64
N ASP A 114 -9.68 2.86 -15.20
CA ASP A 114 -9.17 1.51 -14.98
C ASP A 114 -9.13 0.71 -16.30
N GLN A 115 -10.11 0.88 -17.20
CA GLN A 115 -10.10 0.26 -18.52
C GLN A 115 -9.01 0.83 -19.44
N SER A 116 -8.70 2.12 -19.33
CA SER A 116 -7.64 2.78 -20.11
C SER A 116 -6.22 2.55 -19.56
N HIS A 117 -6.09 1.87 -18.41
CA HIS A 117 -4.80 1.65 -17.76
C HIS A 117 -3.92 0.66 -18.56
N PRO A 118 -2.60 0.89 -18.73
CA PRO A 118 -1.73 -0.01 -19.49
C PRO A 118 -1.76 -1.47 -19.01
N ALA A 119 -1.85 -1.67 -17.69
CA ALA A 119 -2.05 -2.97 -17.05
C ALA A 119 -3.53 -3.30 -16.71
N GLY A 120 -4.52 -2.81 -17.47
CA GLY A 120 -5.96 -2.91 -17.14
C GLY A 120 -6.43 -4.33 -16.79
N HIS A 121 -6.01 -5.32 -17.57
CA HIS A 121 -6.38 -6.73 -17.38
C HIS A 121 -5.84 -7.35 -16.07
N ASP A 122 -4.64 -6.94 -15.63
CA ASP A 122 -3.96 -7.57 -14.49
C ASP A 122 -4.30 -6.92 -13.14
N ARG A 123 -5.01 -5.79 -13.14
CA ARG A 123 -5.33 -5.06 -11.89
C ARG A 123 -6.45 -5.71 -11.08
N GLY A 124 -7.22 -6.61 -11.69
CA GLY A 124 -8.32 -7.33 -11.03
C GLY A 124 -9.47 -6.41 -10.58
N ARG A 125 -9.66 -5.27 -11.26
CA ARG A 125 -10.73 -4.28 -11.04
C ARG A 125 -12.06 -4.75 -11.65
N LEU A 126 -13.09 -3.89 -11.64
CA LEU A 126 -14.38 -4.14 -12.26
C LEU A 126 -14.19 -4.56 -13.74
N PRO A 127 -14.59 -5.79 -14.14
CA PRO A 127 -14.37 -6.28 -15.49
C PRO A 127 -15.13 -5.46 -16.54
N GLY A 128 -14.46 -5.21 -17.66
CA GLY A 128 -15.05 -4.59 -18.84
C GLY A 128 -16.07 -5.49 -19.59
N PRO A 129 -16.38 -5.16 -20.85
CA PRO A 129 -15.86 -4.00 -21.61
C PRO A 129 -16.68 -2.71 -21.36
N LEU A 130 -16.29 -1.57 -21.95
CA LEU A 130 -16.90 -0.25 -21.72
C LEU A 130 -18.36 -0.19 -22.20
N GLU A 131 -18.72 -0.93 -23.25
CA GLU A 131 -20.06 -0.96 -23.84
C GLU A 131 -21.08 -1.55 -22.86
N ARG A 132 -20.63 -2.35 -21.89
CA ARG A 132 -21.46 -2.95 -20.83
C ARG A 132 -21.41 -2.18 -19.51
N VAL A 133 -20.92 -0.94 -19.51
CA VAL A 133 -20.73 -0.13 -18.29
C VAL A 133 -21.97 -0.09 -17.42
N ARG A 134 -23.16 0.16 -17.98
CA ARG A 134 -24.42 0.28 -17.21
C ARG A 134 -24.74 -1.01 -16.45
N ALA A 135 -24.69 -2.15 -17.12
CA ALA A 135 -24.96 -3.45 -16.52
C ALA A 135 -23.89 -3.83 -15.47
N ARG A 136 -22.61 -3.60 -15.77
CA ARG A 136 -21.48 -3.92 -14.88
C ARG A 136 -21.50 -3.06 -13.62
N VAL A 137 -21.70 -1.75 -13.78
CA VAL A 137 -21.81 -0.79 -12.67
C VAL A 137 -23.07 -1.09 -11.85
N GLY A 138 -24.22 -1.31 -12.49
CA GLY A 138 -25.47 -1.65 -11.81
C GLY A 138 -25.34 -2.90 -10.93
N ALA A 139 -24.78 -3.99 -11.47
CA ALA A 139 -24.53 -5.20 -10.70
C ALA A 139 -23.54 -4.99 -9.53
N SER A 140 -22.47 -4.21 -9.74
CA SER A 140 -21.52 -3.88 -8.67
C SER A 140 -22.18 -3.08 -7.55
N CYS A 141 -22.96 -2.06 -7.90
CA CYS A 141 -23.72 -1.24 -6.95
C CYS A 141 -24.75 -2.07 -6.18
N ALA A 142 -25.52 -2.93 -6.87
CA ALA A 142 -26.52 -3.78 -6.22
C ALA A 142 -25.89 -4.69 -5.15
N VAL A 143 -24.75 -5.33 -5.46
CA VAL A 143 -24.05 -6.18 -4.49
C VAL A 143 -23.43 -5.34 -3.36
N ALA A 144 -22.91 -4.14 -3.65
CA ALA A 144 -22.40 -3.25 -2.61
C ALA A 144 -23.51 -2.82 -1.63
N VAL A 145 -24.70 -2.49 -2.13
CA VAL A 145 -25.88 -2.18 -1.31
C VAL A 145 -26.32 -3.39 -0.49
N ALA A 146 -26.39 -4.58 -1.11
CA ALA A 146 -26.74 -5.81 -0.40
C ALA A 146 -25.77 -6.12 0.75
N ARG A 147 -24.46 -5.89 0.57
CA ARG A 147 -23.46 -5.99 1.64
C ARG A 147 -23.74 -5.03 2.79
N LEU A 148 -24.04 -3.76 2.49
CA LEU A 148 -24.33 -2.77 3.53
C LEU A 148 -25.64 -3.05 4.26
N ALA A 149 -26.66 -3.55 3.55
CA ALA A 149 -27.89 -4.03 4.18
C ALA A 149 -27.60 -5.20 5.14
N ALA A 150 -26.75 -6.16 4.74
CA ALA A 150 -26.32 -7.24 5.61
C ALA A 150 -25.55 -6.73 6.85
N VAL A 151 -24.70 -5.71 6.71
CA VAL A 151 -24.04 -5.05 7.84
C VAL A 151 -25.08 -4.46 8.81
N ALA A 152 -26.10 -3.77 8.30
CA ALA A 152 -27.16 -3.19 9.13
C ALA A 152 -27.94 -4.26 9.90
N VAL A 153 -28.33 -5.35 9.22
CA VAL A 153 -29.01 -6.50 9.86
C VAL A 153 -28.13 -7.13 10.93
N LEU A 154 -26.85 -7.36 10.65
CA LEU A 154 -25.91 -7.92 11.63
C LEU A 154 -25.73 -6.98 12.84
N ALA A 155 -25.68 -5.67 12.64
CA ALA A 155 -25.60 -4.71 13.74
C ALA A 155 -26.86 -4.76 14.64
N LEU A 156 -28.04 -4.95 14.06
CA LEU A 156 -29.30 -5.10 14.81
C LEU A 156 -29.36 -6.43 15.59
N VAL A 157 -29.02 -7.55 14.93
CA VAL A 157 -29.05 -8.88 15.55
C VAL A 157 -27.97 -9.04 16.62
N LEU A 158 -26.79 -8.45 16.40
CA LEU A 158 -25.66 -8.49 17.32
C LEU A 158 -25.55 -7.17 18.10
N ALA A 159 -26.63 -6.78 18.77
CA ALA A 159 -26.74 -5.49 19.47
C ALA A 159 -25.50 -5.08 20.31
N PRO A 160 -24.81 -5.99 21.05
CA PRO A 160 -23.60 -5.62 21.79
C PRO A 160 -22.41 -5.17 20.94
N LEU A 161 -22.42 -5.46 19.62
CA LEU A 161 -21.39 -5.07 18.64
C LEU A 161 -21.83 -3.93 17.73
N ALA A 162 -23.10 -3.50 17.81
CA ALA A 162 -23.68 -2.51 16.92
C ALA A 162 -22.85 -1.22 16.86
N GLY A 163 -22.47 -0.67 18.03
CA GLY A 163 -21.69 0.56 18.12
C GLY A 163 -20.34 0.46 17.38
N VAL A 164 -19.61 -0.65 17.56
CA VAL A 164 -18.33 -0.88 16.87
C VAL A 164 -18.55 -1.05 15.38
N VAL A 165 -19.54 -1.85 14.96
CA VAL A 165 -19.86 -2.09 13.55
C VAL A 165 -20.23 -0.80 12.83
N TRP A 166 -21.08 0.04 13.44
CA TRP A 166 -21.44 1.34 12.88
C TRP A 166 -20.25 2.30 12.82
N ALA A 167 -19.46 2.39 13.90
CA ALA A 167 -18.29 3.26 13.94
C ALA A 167 -17.26 2.88 12.87
N VAL A 168 -16.92 1.60 12.70
CA VAL A 168 -15.95 1.18 11.68
C VAL A 168 -16.50 1.35 10.26
N THR A 169 -17.80 1.10 10.05
CA THR A 169 -18.45 1.32 8.75
C THR A 169 -18.41 2.80 8.37
N ALA A 170 -18.82 3.68 9.29
CA ALA A 170 -18.76 5.13 9.10
C ALA A 170 -17.32 5.61 8.86
N ALA A 171 -16.34 5.09 9.59
CA ALA A 171 -14.94 5.44 9.40
C ALA A 171 -14.40 5.01 8.02
N VAL A 172 -14.68 3.78 7.57
CA VAL A 172 -14.26 3.31 6.23
C VAL A 172 -14.84 4.18 5.12
N PHE A 173 -16.13 4.48 5.18
CA PHE A 173 -16.79 5.29 4.16
C PHE A 173 -16.43 6.77 4.26
N GLY A 174 -16.25 7.33 5.47
CA GLY A 174 -15.76 8.70 5.67
C GLY A 174 -14.39 8.90 5.04
N VAL A 175 -13.43 7.99 5.30
CA VAL A 175 -12.11 8.02 4.64
C VAL A 175 -12.25 7.87 3.12
N ALA A 176 -13.15 7.02 2.64
CA ALA A 176 -13.38 6.85 1.21
C ALA A 176 -13.94 8.11 0.54
N VAL A 177 -14.90 8.81 1.16
CA VAL A 177 -15.44 10.10 0.68
C VAL A 177 -14.32 11.12 0.55
N VAL A 178 -13.53 11.33 1.61
CA VAL A 178 -12.42 12.30 1.60
C VAL A 178 -11.41 11.95 0.52
N TYR A 179 -11.03 10.68 0.41
CA TYR A 179 -10.14 10.19 -0.65
C TYR A 179 -10.69 10.49 -2.05
N GLU A 180 -11.98 10.20 -2.31
CA GLU A 180 -12.59 10.43 -3.62
C GLU A 180 -12.69 11.90 -4.00
N VAL A 181 -13.02 12.77 -3.02
CA VAL A 181 -13.05 14.23 -3.21
C VAL A 181 -11.66 14.74 -3.57
N LEU A 182 -10.64 14.34 -2.83
CA LEU A 182 -9.25 14.72 -3.11
C LEU A 182 -8.77 14.16 -4.45
N ARG A 183 -9.12 12.92 -4.79
CA ARG A 183 -8.78 12.29 -6.07
C ARG A 183 -9.39 13.07 -7.23
N ALA A 184 -10.68 13.40 -7.16
CA ALA A 184 -11.37 14.18 -8.19
C ALA A 184 -10.77 15.57 -8.39
N ARG A 185 -10.31 16.21 -7.31
CA ARG A 185 -9.61 17.52 -7.39
C ARG A 185 -8.16 17.41 -7.84
N GLY A 186 -7.51 16.26 -7.63
CA GLY A 186 -6.07 16.08 -7.82
C GLY A 186 -5.67 15.42 -9.14
N THR A 187 -6.59 14.83 -9.90
CA THR A 187 -6.29 13.97 -11.05
C THR A 187 -7.10 14.32 -12.31
N GLY A 188 -6.68 13.82 -13.47
CA GLY A 188 -7.35 13.99 -14.77
C GLY A 188 -7.06 15.32 -15.47
N ARG A 189 -5.93 15.97 -15.19
CA ARG A 189 -5.63 17.35 -15.60
C ARG A 189 -4.40 17.51 -16.50
N THR A 190 -3.51 16.53 -16.54
CA THR A 190 -2.27 16.65 -17.32
C THR A 190 -1.74 15.29 -17.77
N ALA A 191 -1.02 15.29 -18.88
CA ALA A 191 -0.25 14.16 -19.38
C ALA A 191 1.24 14.22 -18.97
N THR A 192 1.70 15.32 -18.36
CA THR A 192 3.10 15.52 -17.97
C THR A 192 3.51 14.55 -16.86
N VAL A 193 4.68 13.93 -17.00
CA VAL A 193 5.27 13.03 -15.99
C VAL A 193 6.70 13.47 -15.63
N PRO A 194 7.01 13.71 -14.34
CA PRO A 194 6.08 13.75 -13.21
C PRO A 194 5.18 15.00 -13.26
N PRO A 195 3.88 14.91 -12.95
CA PRO A 195 3.04 16.09 -12.78
C PRO A 195 3.46 16.88 -11.54
N PRO A 196 3.12 18.18 -11.40
CA PRO A 196 3.43 18.95 -10.20
C PRO A 196 2.74 18.34 -8.95
N ALA A 197 3.44 18.34 -7.81
CA ALA A 197 2.92 17.83 -6.54
C ALA A 197 1.96 18.84 -5.89
N ARG A 198 0.79 19.03 -6.50
CA ARG A 198 -0.24 19.97 -6.04
C ARG A 198 -0.72 19.62 -4.62
N PRO A 199 -1.22 20.58 -3.84
CA PRO A 199 -1.71 20.33 -2.48
C PRO A 199 -2.74 19.19 -2.39
N ALA A 200 -3.65 19.06 -3.36
CA ALA A 200 -4.62 17.97 -3.41
C ALA A 200 -3.98 16.58 -3.58
N VAL A 201 -2.87 16.48 -4.33
CA VAL A 201 -2.12 15.23 -4.51
C VAL A 201 -1.39 14.86 -3.23
N VAL A 202 -0.75 15.83 -2.58
CA VAL A 202 -0.07 15.62 -1.28
C VAL A 202 -1.08 15.23 -0.20
N ALA A 203 -2.22 15.92 -0.13
CA ALA A 203 -3.31 15.57 0.79
C ALA A 203 -3.82 14.13 0.52
N LEU A 204 -3.90 13.71 -0.75
CA LEU A 204 -4.26 12.33 -1.09
C LEU A 204 -3.23 11.33 -0.55
N TRP A 205 -1.92 11.62 -0.63
CA TRP A 205 -0.86 10.78 -0.07
C TRP A 205 -0.99 10.65 1.45
N ILE A 206 -1.39 11.71 2.14
CA ILE A 206 -1.57 11.70 3.59
C ILE A 206 -2.83 10.90 3.95
N VAL A 207 -3.96 11.15 3.28
CA VAL A 207 -5.26 10.54 3.62
C VAL A 207 -5.27 9.02 3.44
N VAL A 208 -4.51 8.46 2.50
CA VAL A 208 -4.52 7.00 2.28
C VAL A 208 -4.05 6.17 3.48
N GLY A 209 -3.29 6.77 4.40
CA GLY A 209 -2.91 6.09 5.64
C GLY A 209 -4.06 5.92 6.64
N ALA A 210 -5.12 6.73 6.57
CA ALA A 210 -6.25 6.63 7.49
C ALA A 210 -6.97 5.26 7.43
N GLY A 211 -6.98 4.60 6.27
CA GLY A 211 -7.52 3.23 6.15
C GLY A 211 -6.76 2.18 6.97
N TYR A 212 -5.49 2.43 7.30
CA TYR A 212 -4.67 1.57 8.17
C TYR A 212 -4.98 1.84 9.63
N VAL A 213 -5.25 3.09 9.99
CA VAL A 213 -5.77 3.47 11.32
C VAL A 213 -7.07 2.73 11.59
N VAL A 214 -8.06 2.81 10.68
CA VAL A 214 -9.35 2.14 10.89
C VAL A 214 -9.17 0.65 11.17
N ARG A 215 -8.41 -0.07 10.34
CA ARG A 215 -8.17 -1.52 10.54
C ARG A 215 -7.39 -1.81 11.82
N GLY A 216 -6.24 -1.18 11.98
CA GLY A 216 -5.32 -1.50 13.08
C GLY A 216 -5.88 -1.08 14.44
N MET A 217 -6.51 0.09 14.52
CA MET A 217 -7.15 0.57 15.75
C MET A 217 -8.37 -0.26 16.12
N THR A 218 -9.13 -0.77 15.14
CA THR A 218 -10.24 -1.71 15.44
C THR A 218 -9.72 -2.96 16.14
N GLY A 219 -8.66 -3.57 15.61
CA GLY A 219 -8.05 -4.75 16.23
C GLY A 219 -7.51 -4.45 17.64
N LEU A 220 -6.86 -3.31 17.81
CA LEU A 220 -6.31 -2.89 19.10
C LEU A 220 -7.42 -2.58 20.12
N ALA A 221 -8.46 -1.84 19.73
CA ALA A 221 -9.59 -1.45 20.58
C ALA A 221 -10.44 -2.65 21.06
N LEU A 222 -10.42 -3.75 20.31
CA LEU A 222 -11.09 -4.99 20.72
C LEU A 222 -10.30 -5.79 21.76
N ALA A 223 -9.00 -5.53 21.90
CA ALA A 223 -8.14 -6.18 22.90
C ALA A 223 -7.85 -5.28 24.10
N VAL A 224 -7.83 -3.96 23.91
CA VAL A 224 -7.42 -2.97 24.94
C VAL A 224 -8.42 -1.83 24.99
N ASP A 225 -8.76 -1.38 26.20
CA ASP A 225 -9.51 -0.15 26.42
C ASP A 225 -8.64 1.07 26.10
N LEU A 226 -8.75 1.56 24.85
CA LEU A 226 -8.03 2.73 24.38
C LEU A 226 -8.52 4.04 25.00
N GLY A 227 -9.76 4.10 25.50
CA GLY A 227 -10.30 5.27 26.19
C GLY A 227 -9.58 5.53 27.50
N ARG A 228 -9.17 4.47 28.19
CA ARG A 228 -8.34 4.53 29.40
C ARG A 228 -6.84 4.68 29.12
N ARG A 229 -6.41 4.56 27.86
CA ARG A 229 -4.99 4.64 27.45
C ARG A 229 -4.81 5.62 26.27
N PRO A 230 -5.12 6.91 26.44
CA PRO A 230 -5.11 7.87 25.34
C PRO A 230 -3.74 8.04 24.68
N ALA A 231 -2.64 8.00 25.45
CA ALA A 231 -1.29 8.06 24.91
C ALA A 231 -0.99 6.88 23.96
N LEU A 232 -1.40 5.66 24.34
CA LEU A 232 -1.30 4.48 23.49
C LEU A 232 -2.15 4.66 22.22
N ALA A 233 -3.39 5.14 22.37
CA ALA A 233 -4.30 5.34 21.25
C ALA A 233 -3.73 6.31 20.21
N VAL A 234 -3.16 7.44 20.65
CA VAL A 234 -2.52 8.43 19.78
C VAL A 234 -1.27 7.86 19.12
N ALA A 235 -0.35 7.25 19.90
CA ALA A 235 0.88 6.67 19.36
C ALA A 235 0.58 5.59 18.31
N ALA A 236 -0.36 4.69 18.61
CA ALA A 236 -0.77 3.63 17.69
C ALA A 236 -1.44 4.18 16.43
N ALA A 237 -2.31 5.19 16.57
CA ALA A 237 -2.93 5.85 15.42
C ALA A 237 -1.90 6.53 14.51
N VAL A 238 -0.94 7.26 15.08
CA VAL A 238 0.16 7.88 14.33
C VAL A 238 1.02 6.82 13.63
N ALA A 239 1.38 5.74 14.34
CA ALA A 239 2.16 4.65 13.77
C ALA A 239 1.45 3.99 12.59
N LEU A 240 0.16 3.63 12.75
CA LEU A 240 -0.66 3.01 11.70
C LEU A 240 -0.92 3.95 10.53
N TRP A 241 -1.19 5.23 10.80
CA TRP A 241 -1.39 6.24 9.76
C TRP A 241 -0.12 6.37 8.91
N ALA A 242 1.01 6.68 9.55
CA ALA A 242 2.27 6.89 8.87
C ALA A 242 2.74 5.60 8.14
N PHE A 243 2.53 4.43 8.74
CA PHE A 243 2.77 3.15 8.07
C PHE A 243 1.90 2.99 6.81
N GLY A 244 0.61 3.34 6.90
CA GLY A 244 -0.29 3.32 5.76
C GLY A 244 0.13 4.26 4.64
N VAL A 245 0.59 5.47 4.95
CA VAL A 245 1.16 6.41 3.97
C VAL A 245 2.39 5.79 3.31
N ALA A 246 3.34 5.28 4.11
CA ALA A 246 4.55 4.65 3.61
C ALA A 246 4.25 3.47 2.69
N PHE A 247 3.36 2.57 3.12
CA PHE A 247 2.96 1.40 2.35
C PHE A 247 2.26 1.77 1.05
N VAL A 248 1.25 2.64 1.09
CA VAL A 248 0.44 2.96 -0.09
C VAL A 248 1.24 3.76 -1.11
N THR A 249 2.04 4.74 -0.68
CA THR A 249 2.89 5.50 -1.61
C THR A 249 4.00 4.63 -2.22
N SER A 250 4.61 3.72 -1.45
CA SER A 250 5.53 2.71 -2.00
C SER A 250 4.84 1.82 -3.03
N ARG A 251 3.61 1.37 -2.76
CA ARG A 251 2.83 0.57 -3.69
C ARG A 251 2.50 1.34 -4.97
N TRP A 252 2.09 2.60 -4.85
CA TRP A 252 1.77 3.47 -5.97
C TRP A 252 2.98 3.77 -6.86
N VAL A 253 4.16 3.92 -6.27
CA VAL A 253 5.42 3.97 -7.02
C VAL A 253 5.59 2.73 -7.89
N LEU A 254 5.39 1.54 -7.33
CA LEU A 254 5.52 0.30 -8.11
C LEU A 254 4.44 0.19 -9.19
N GLU A 255 3.19 0.58 -8.88
CA GLU A 255 2.09 0.63 -9.86
C GLU A 255 2.37 1.64 -10.98
N SER A 256 3.15 2.70 -10.73
CA SER A 256 3.54 3.67 -11.74
C SER A 256 4.46 3.10 -12.82
N LEU A 257 5.20 2.02 -12.53
CA LEU A 257 6.08 1.37 -13.50
C LEU A 257 5.34 0.81 -14.71
N ALA A 258 4.01 0.64 -14.62
CA ALA A 258 3.16 0.29 -15.76
C ALA A 258 3.11 1.39 -16.84
N PHE A 259 3.56 2.61 -16.53
CA PHE A 259 3.65 3.76 -17.42
C PHE A 259 5.10 4.02 -17.90
N ALA A 260 6.05 3.16 -17.53
CA ALA A 260 7.44 3.30 -17.88
C ALA A 260 7.86 2.33 -18.99
N ALA A 261 8.70 2.81 -19.89
CA ALA A 261 9.53 2.02 -20.80
C ALA A 261 11.01 2.22 -20.43
N ALA A 262 11.86 1.26 -20.80
CA ALA A 262 13.31 1.38 -20.64
C ALA A 262 13.94 1.58 -22.02
N ASP A 263 14.74 2.64 -22.17
CA ASP A 263 15.51 2.97 -23.36
C ASP A 263 16.98 3.14 -22.97
N HIS A 264 17.84 2.21 -23.40
CA HIS A 264 19.25 2.13 -23.00
C HIS A 264 19.45 2.26 -21.47
N GLY A 265 18.56 1.61 -20.70
CA GLY A 265 18.56 1.63 -19.24
C GLY A 265 18.01 2.93 -18.62
N ARG A 266 17.63 3.95 -19.40
CA ARG A 266 16.91 5.14 -18.90
C ARG A 266 15.41 4.91 -18.93
N LEU A 267 14.70 5.42 -17.92
CA LEU A 267 13.25 5.33 -17.86
C LEU A 267 12.58 6.45 -18.66
N ILE A 268 11.72 6.06 -19.60
CA ILE A 268 10.85 6.95 -20.35
C ILE A 268 9.42 6.74 -19.86
N TRP A 269 8.71 7.82 -19.54
CA TRP A 269 7.38 7.75 -18.96
C TRP A 269 6.33 8.23 -19.95
N THR A 270 5.24 7.47 -20.08
CA THR A 270 4.12 7.81 -20.97
C THR A 270 2.80 7.74 -20.21
N ALA A 271 2.05 8.84 -20.19
CA ALA A 271 0.74 8.90 -19.56
C ALA A 271 -0.19 9.83 -20.34
N ARG A 272 -1.50 9.58 -20.22
CA ARG A 272 -2.57 10.41 -20.76
C ARG A 272 -3.44 10.91 -19.61
N ALA A 273 -4.05 12.09 -19.78
CA ALA A 273 -4.91 12.68 -18.76
C ALA A 273 -6.09 11.76 -18.37
N GLU A 274 -6.64 11.01 -19.33
CA GLU A 274 -7.71 10.03 -19.14
C GLU A 274 -7.36 8.87 -18.19
N HIS A 275 -6.07 8.64 -17.92
CA HIS A 275 -5.67 7.64 -16.93
C HIS A 275 -5.94 8.13 -15.48
N ALA A 276 -6.03 9.44 -15.24
CA ALA A 276 -6.26 10.07 -13.94
C ALA A 276 -5.35 9.53 -12.81
N ARG A 277 -4.05 9.43 -13.09
CA ARG A 277 -3.01 8.82 -12.22
C ARG A 277 -1.96 9.79 -11.70
N GLU A 278 -2.25 11.08 -11.65
CA GLU A 278 -1.26 12.08 -11.24
C GLU A 278 -0.73 11.85 -9.82
N HIS A 279 -1.55 11.31 -8.92
CA HIS A 279 -1.13 11.02 -7.55
C HIS A 279 -0.06 9.93 -7.45
N LEU A 280 -0.06 8.92 -8.33
CA LEU A 280 1.00 7.91 -8.35
C LEU A 280 2.16 8.35 -9.27
N LEU A 281 1.87 9.02 -10.39
CA LEU A 281 2.90 9.50 -11.32
C LEU A 281 3.73 10.63 -10.72
N ALA A 282 3.19 11.43 -9.81
CA ALA A 282 3.97 12.43 -9.09
C ALA A 282 5.06 11.82 -8.19
N LEU A 283 4.94 10.54 -7.80
CA LEU A 283 5.90 9.86 -6.94
C LEU A 283 7.17 9.41 -7.70
N VAL A 284 7.15 9.35 -9.03
CA VAL A 284 8.29 8.87 -9.83
C VAL A 284 9.51 9.79 -9.72
N ARG A 285 9.31 11.06 -9.31
CA ARG A 285 10.39 12.03 -9.12
C ARG A 285 11.46 11.61 -8.10
N TRP A 286 11.12 10.67 -7.22
CA TRP A 286 12.01 10.16 -6.18
C TRP A 286 12.64 8.81 -6.57
N LEU A 287 12.39 8.31 -7.79
CA LEU A 287 12.99 7.08 -8.28
C LEU A 287 14.32 7.36 -8.98
N PRO A 288 15.24 6.38 -8.99
CA PRO A 288 16.39 6.44 -9.88
C PRO A 288 15.95 6.58 -11.34
N SER A 289 16.66 7.39 -12.13
CA SER A 289 16.36 7.58 -13.56
C SER A 289 16.81 6.41 -14.45
N ARG A 290 17.59 5.48 -13.89
CA ARG A 290 18.13 4.31 -14.59
C ARG A 290 17.71 2.99 -13.95
N THR A 291 17.47 2.00 -14.80
CA THR A 291 17.14 0.61 -14.45
C THR A 291 18.11 -0.35 -15.13
N ASP A 292 18.35 -1.48 -14.48
CA ASP A 292 19.10 -2.66 -14.96
C ASP A 292 18.19 -3.79 -15.45
N ALA A 293 16.87 -3.63 -15.31
CA ALA A 293 15.86 -4.61 -15.68
C ALA A 293 14.69 -3.93 -16.40
N ALA A 294 13.81 -4.76 -16.99
CA ALA A 294 12.52 -4.28 -17.48
C ALA A 294 11.74 -3.57 -16.35
N PRO A 295 11.01 -2.47 -16.61
CA PRO A 295 10.29 -1.73 -15.58
C PRO A 295 9.34 -2.61 -14.74
N ALA A 296 8.76 -3.65 -15.33
CA ALA A 296 7.87 -4.57 -14.62
C ALA A 296 8.60 -5.38 -13.52
N ASP A 297 9.86 -5.74 -13.74
CA ASP A 297 10.67 -6.58 -12.86
C ASP A 297 11.66 -5.79 -12.01
N TRP A 298 11.79 -4.49 -12.27
CA TRP A 298 12.63 -3.60 -11.51
C TRP A 298 12.04 -3.34 -10.11
N ALA A 299 12.90 -3.46 -9.08
CA ALA A 299 12.58 -3.19 -7.68
C ALA A 299 13.24 -1.88 -7.21
N PRO A 300 12.71 -0.70 -7.59
CA PRO A 300 13.37 0.59 -7.38
C PRO A 300 13.62 0.90 -5.90
N LEU A 301 12.71 0.45 -5.02
CA LEU A 301 12.76 0.74 -3.59
C LEU A 301 13.86 -0.06 -2.85
N ARG A 302 14.47 -1.05 -3.50
CA ARG A 302 15.63 -1.79 -2.96
C ARG A 302 16.89 -0.93 -2.98
N ARG A 303 16.95 0.06 -3.87
CA ARG A 303 18.06 1.01 -3.99
C ARG A 303 17.85 2.22 -3.08
N ARG A 304 18.85 3.09 -3.01
CA ARG A 304 18.75 4.36 -2.29
C ARG A 304 17.73 5.26 -3.01
N THR A 305 16.78 5.77 -2.25
CA THR A 305 15.85 6.82 -2.66
C THR A 305 16.11 8.05 -1.77
N PRO A 306 15.76 9.27 -2.21
CA PRO A 306 15.94 10.46 -1.38
C PRO A 306 15.19 10.33 -0.06
N TRP A 307 15.77 10.83 1.04
CA TRP A 307 15.14 10.79 2.36
C TRP A 307 13.85 11.62 2.41
N THR A 308 13.72 12.62 1.53
CA THR A 308 12.54 13.47 1.34
C THR A 308 11.39 12.77 0.62
N ALA A 309 11.57 11.53 0.16
CA ALA A 309 10.49 10.78 -0.47
C ALA A 309 9.34 10.55 0.52
N PRO A 310 8.06 10.71 0.11
CA PRO A 310 6.92 10.61 1.04
C PRO A 310 6.88 9.30 1.83
N TRP A 311 7.28 8.18 1.22
CA TRP A 311 7.32 6.89 1.90
C TRP A 311 8.43 6.78 2.94
N ASN A 312 9.58 7.42 2.74
CA ASN A 312 10.70 7.40 3.68
C ASN A 312 10.40 8.27 4.91
N LEU A 313 9.85 9.48 4.70
CA LEU A 313 9.41 10.35 5.79
C LEU A 313 8.32 9.69 6.63
N ALA A 314 7.30 9.13 5.97
CA ALA A 314 6.23 8.43 6.67
C ALA A 314 6.73 7.15 7.37
N LEU A 315 7.71 6.44 6.81
CA LEU A 315 8.31 5.28 7.48
C LEU A 315 9.06 5.69 8.74
N LEU A 316 9.80 6.80 8.73
CA LEU A 316 10.48 7.32 9.92
C LEU A 316 9.47 7.62 11.03
N VAL A 317 8.40 8.35 10.73
CA VAL A 317 7.32 8.63 11.69
C VAL A 317 6.66 7.33 12.19
N ALA A 318 6.40 6.38 11.30
CA ALA A 318 5.83 5.08 11.66
C ALA A 318 6.73 4.30 12.61
N GLY A 319 8.03 4.25 12.31
CA GLY A 319 9.05 3.60 13.13
C GLY A 319 9.12 4.23 14.53
N THR A 320 9.30 5.54 14.61
CA THR A 320 9.31 6.30 15.87
C THR A 320 8.05 6.04 16.70
N ALA A 321 6.87 6.23 16.11
CA ALA A 321 5.60 6.06 16.82
C ALA A 321 5.33 4.59 17.20
N SER A 322 5.77 3.62 16.40
CA SER A 322 5.61 2.20 16.72
C SER A 322 6.48 1.74 17.89
N ALA A 323 7.68 2.30 18.07
CA ALA A 323 8.50 2.04 19.24
C ALA A 323 7.83 2.56 20.52
N VAL A 324 7.28 3.78 20.48
CA VAL A 324 6.48 4.35 21.57
C VAL A 324 5.22 3.51 21.83
N THR A 325 4.52 3.10 20.77
CA THR A 325 3.34 2.23 20.85
C THR A 325 3.68 0.94 21.59
N GLY A 326 4.80 0.31 21.28
CA GLY A 326 5.22 -0.94 21.90
C GLY A 326 5.49 -0.84 23.40
N VAL A 327 6.20 0.20 23.83
CA VAL A 327 6.40 0.51 25.26
C VAL A 327 5.06 0.73 25.95
N LEU A 328 4.24 1.61 25.39
CA LEU A 328 2.92 1.95 25.92
C LEU A 328 1.90 0.82 25.85
N LEU A 329 2.14 -0.24 25.07
CA LEU A 329 1.24 -1.37 24.96
C LEU A 329 1.42 -2.34 26.14
N GLY A 330 2.68 -2.60 26.50
CA GLY A 330 3.03 -3.52 27.60
C GLY A 330 2.67 -3.00 28.99
N ALA A 331 2.90 -1.72 29.26
CA ALA A 331 2.57 -1.07 30.54
C ALA A 331 2.38 0.45 30.35
N PRO A 332 1.74 1.16 31.30
CA PRO A 332 1.89 2.60 31.39
C PRO A 332 3.37 2.97 31.52
N ALA A 333 3.82 3.98 30.78
CA ALA A 333 5.22 4.40 30.78
C ALA A 333 5.32 5.90 31.02
N SER A 334 6.42 6.33 31.64
CA SER A 334 6.71 7.74 31.84
C SER A 334 7.07 8.44 30.52
N PRO A 335 6.97 9.77 30.44
CA PRO A 335 7.36 10.54 29.26
C PRO A 335 8.81 10.29 28.83
N GLU A 336 9.74 10.11 29.78
CA GLU A 336 11.16 9.86 29.51
C GLU A 336 11.36 8.52 28.81
N HIS A 337 10.69 7.46 29.29
CA HIS A 337 10.73 6.15 28.63
C HIS A 337 10.17 6.22 27.20
N CYS A 338 9.08 6.98 27.01
CA CYS A 338 8.52 7.19 25.67
C CYS A 338 9.49 7.96 24.76
N LEU A 339 10.17 8.99 25.28
CA LEU A 339 11.17 9.75 24.54
C LEU A 339 12.36 8.88 24.14
N VAL A 340 12.90 8.07 25.06
CA VAL A 340 13.98 7.13 24.76
C VAL A 340 13.57 6.13 23.67
N ALA A 341 12.37 5.54 23.78
CA ALA A 341 11.83 4.65 22.77
C ALA A 341 11.66 5.34 21.40
N ALA A 342 11.18 6.58 21.40
CA ALA A 342 11.04 7.38 20.18
C ALA A 342 12.39 7.64 19.51
N LEU A 343 13.41 8.05 20.27
CA LEU A 343 14.75 8.34 19.77
C LEU A 343 15.41 7.08 19.19
N LEU A 344 15.36 5.96 19.90
CA LEU A 344 15.90 4.69 19.42
C LEU A 344 15.16 4.19 18.17
N GLY A 345 13.82 4.24 18.19
CA GLY A 345 12.99 3.87 17.05
C GLY A 345 13.26 4.76 15.83
N ALA A 346 13.43 6.07 16.02
CA ALA A 346 13.78 7.02 14.96
C ALA A 346 15.16 6.72 14.37
N ALA A 347 16.19 6.59 15.21
CA ALA A 347 17.56 6.34 14.78
C ALA A 347 17.70 5.01 14.03
N ALA A 348 17.11 3.94 14.56
CA ALA A 348 17.13 2.62 13.91
C ALA A 348 16.38 2.64 12.57
N THR A 349 15.22 3.30 12.51
CA THR A 349 14.45 3.42 11.25
C THR A 349 15.19 4.26 10.21
N ALA A 350 15.79 5.38 10.63
CA ALA A 350 16.61 6.21 9.75
C ALA A 350 17.79 5.42 9.19
N ALA A 351 18.48 4.62 10.01
CA ALA A 351 19.55 3.75 9.55
C ALA A 351 19.06 2.74 8.49
N VAL A 352 17.89 2.10 8.69
CA VAL A 352 17.29 1.18 7.70
C VAL A 352 16.97 1.89 6.38
N VAL A 353 16.48 3.13 6.42
CA VAL A 353 16.19 3.93 5.21
C VAL A 353 17.49 4.32 4.48
N LEU A 354 18.49 4.77 5.22
CA LEU A 354 19.73 5.34 4.68
C LEU A 354 20.71 4.27 4.18
N LEU A 355 20.61 3.03 4.66
CA LEU A 355 21.54 1.93 4.34
C LEU A 355 20.84 0.77 3.59
N PRO A 356 20.32 1.01 2.37
CA PRO A 356 19.50 0.06 1.62
C PRO A 356 20.18 -1.29 1.32
N ALA A 357 21.51 -1.29 1.14
CA ALA A 357 22.28 -2.50 0.83
C ALA A 357 22.36 -3.50 2.01
N ARG A 358 22.17 -3.02 3.25
CA ARG A 358 22.37 -3.81 4.48
C ARG A 358 21.13 -3.83 5.38
N ARG A 359 19.94 -3.51 4.85
CA ARG A 359 18.73 -3.34 5.66
C ARG A 359 18.45 -4.48 6.65
N PRO A 360 18.56 -5.78 6.30
CA PRO A 360 18.32 -6.84 7.28
C PRO A 360 19.29 -6.80 8.47
N LEU A 361 20.58 -6.55 8.20
CA LEU A 361 21.60 -6.43 9.24
C LEU A 361 21.37 -5.18 10.11
N VAL A 362 21.04 -4.05 9.47
CA VAL A 362 20.76 -2.78 10.17
C VAL A 362 19.50 -2.88 11.02
N LEU A 363 18.47 -3.60 10.56
CA LEU A 363 17.27 -3.89 11.33
C LEU A 363 17.63 -4.68 12.60
N LEU A 364 18.40 -5.76 12.46
CA LEU A 364 18.84 -6.58 13.60
C LEU A 364 19.70 -5.77 14.58
N ALA A 365 20.65 -5.00 14.05
CA ALA A 365 21.50 -4.10 14.84
C ALA A 365 20.71 -2.98 15.52
N GLY A 366 19.60 -2.52 14.95
CA GLY A 366 18.70 -1.55 15.56
C GLY A 366 17.73 -2.15 16.58
N ALA A 367 17.36 -3.43 16.40
CA ALA A 367 16.49 -4.17 17.32
C ALA A 367 17.20 -4.51 18.64
N ALA A 368 18.48 -4.89 18.57
CA ALA A 368 19.29 -5.25 19.74
C ALA A 368 19.37 -4.15 20.83
N PRO A 369 19.73 -2.89 20.53
CA PRO A 369 19.81 -1.83 21.55
C PRO A 369 18.42 -1.46 22.08
N GLN A 370 17.38 -1.48 21.25
CA GLN A 370 16.01 -1.29 21.72
C GLN A 370 15.61 -2.38 22.72
N LEU A 371 15.87 -3.65 22.40
CA LEU A 371 15.60 -4.77 23.29
C LEU A 371 16.38 -4.66 24.61
N LEU A 372 17.66 -4.31 24.52
CA LEU A 372 18.51 -4.12 25.70
C LEU A 372 17.97 -3.00 26.59
N VAL A 373 17.62 -1.84 26.04
CA VAL A 373 17.05 -0.73 26.80
C VAL A 373 15.71 -1.11 27.44
N LEU A 374 14.84 -1.81 26.71
CA LEU A 374 13.58 -2.33 27.26
C LEU A 374 13.81 -3.29 28.43
N ALA A 375 14.81 -4.18 28.34
CA ALA A 375 15.17 -5.10 29.40
C ALA A 375 15.76 -4.36 30.62
N LEU A 376 16.68 -3.42 30.41
CA LEU A 376 17.35 -2.66 31.47
C LEU A 376 16.41 -1.70 32.20
N THR A 377 15.37 -1.21 31.53
CA THR A 377 14.33 -0.35 32.13
C THR A 377 13.20 -1.13 32.80
N GLY A 378 13.31 -2.47 32.87
CA GLY A 378 12.34 -3.31 33.57
C GLY A 378 11.00 -3.44 32.86
N GLN A 379 10.94 -3.25 31.53
CA GLN A 379 9.70 -3.44 30.77
C GLN A 379 9.20 -4.89 30.95
N PRO A 380 7.95 -5.13 31.40
CA PRO A 380 7.49 -6.48 31.76
C PRO A 380 7.57 -7.51 30.63
N ARG A 381 7.43 -7.05 29.38
CA ARG A 381 7.43 -7.87 28.16
C ARG A 381 8.26 -7.20 27.07
N PRO A 382 9.59 -7.19 27.16
CA PRO A 382 10.44 -6.39 26.31
C PRO A 382 10.37 -6.85 24.84
N LEU A 383 10.23 -8.16 24.60
CA LEU A 383 10.01 -8.69 23.25
C LEU A 383 8.69 -8.21 22.65
N ALA A 384 7.59 -8.27 23.40
CA ALA A 384 6.28 -7.81 22.93
C ALA A 384 6.27 -6.30 22.64
N ALA A 385 6.97 -5.50 23.46
CA ALA A 385 7.15 -4.08 23.22
C ALA A 385 7.99 -3.77 21.97
N LEU A 386 8.87 -4.67 21.55
CA LEU A 386 9.64 -4.51 20.32
C LEU A 386 8.86 -4.88 19.04
N LEU A 387 7.83 -5.74 19.17
CA LEU A 387 7.10 -6.29 18.01
C LEU A 387 6.47 -5.25 17.09
N PRO A 388 5.84 -4.15 17.55
CA PRO A 388 5.26 -3.15 16.64
C PRO A 388 6.31 -2.52 15.72
N TRP A 389 7.49 -2.18 16.24
CA TRP A 389 8.58 -1.62 15.45
C TRP A 389 9.12 -2.65 14.45
N LEU A 390 9.37 -3.88 14.90
CA LEU A 390 9.80 -4.97 14.03
C LEU A 390 8.80 -5.24 12.90
N ALA A 391 7.50 -5.15 13.17
CA ALA A 391 6.46 -5.35 12.18
C ALA A 391 6.49 -4.30 11.07
N VAL A 392 6.63 -3.01 11.43
CA VAL A 392 6.77 -1.92 10.46
C VAL A 392 8.03 -2.12 9.62
N MET A 393 9.17 -2.48 10.24
CA MET A 393 10.43 -2.70 9.52
C MET A 393 10.40 -3.95 8.64
N ALA A 394 9.81 -5.05 9.10
CA ALA A 394 9.64 -6.27 8.32
C ALA A 394 8.76 -6.01 7.09
N ALA A 395 7.65 -5.29 7.27
CA ALA A 395 6.83 -4.85 6.15
C ALA A 395 7.63 -3.99 5.16
N HIS A 396 8.50 -3.08 5.64
CA HIS A 396 9.42 -2.31 4.79
C HIS A 396 10.38 -3.16 3.98
N LEU A 397 11.02 -4.15 4.59
CA LEU A 397 11.88 -5.09 3.87
C LEU A 397 11.08 -5.83 2.77
N VAL A 398 9.86 -6.25 3.08
CA VAL A 398 9.01 -6.97 2.12
C VAL A 398 8.60 -6.07 0.97
N TYR A 399 8.10 -4.85 1.19
CA TYR A 399 7.63 -4.02 0.07
C TYR A 399 8.79 -3.41 -0.72
N SER A 400 9.92 -3.09 -0.08
CA SER A 400 11.06 -2.50 -0.76
C SER A 400 11.77 -3.48 -1.70
N SER A 401 11.56 -4.79 -1.51
CA SER A 401 12.05 -5.84 -2.40
C SER A 401 11.08 -6.18 -3.54
N ARG A 402 9.91 -5.54 -3.63
CA ARG A 402 8.92 -5.83 -4.70
C ARG A 402 9.18 -5.01 -5.96
N SER A 403 8.77 -5.63 -7.06
CA SER A 403 8.61 -5.07 -8.40
C SER A 403 7.12 -4.97 -8.73
N LEU A 404 6.78 -4.40 -9.89
CA LEU A 404 5.39 -4.40 -10.38
C LEU A 404 4.88 -5.83 -10.63
N SER A 405 5.71 -6.72 -11.19
CA SER A 405 5.34 -8.11 -11.49
C SER A 405 5.10 -8.95 -10.23
N THR A 406 5.74 -8.61 -9.12
CA THR A 406 5.64 -9.34 -7.85
C THR A 406 4.70 -8.70 -6.83
N ILE A 407 4.11 -7.54 -7.16
CA ILE A 407 3.24 -6.81 -6.24
C ILE A 407 1.90 -7.53 -6.02
N GLY A 408 1.53 -7.72 -4.76
CA GLY A 408 0.31 -8.43 -4.38
C GLY A 408 0.42 -9.96 -4.46
N LEU A 409 1.59 -10.51 -4.83
CA LEU A 409 1.87 -11.93 -4.69
C LEU A 409 2.56 -12.21 -3.34
N PRO A 410 2.21 -13.30 -2.63
CA PRO A 410 3.04 -13.76 -1.52
C PRO A 410 4.46 -14.01 -2.03
N SER A 411 5.48 -13.74 -1.21
CA SER A 411 6.86 -14.04 -1.62
C SER A 411 6.96 -15.53 -1.94
N GLY A 412 7.76 -15.90 -2.94
CA GLY A 412 7.87 -17.31 -3.38
C GLY A 412 8.17 -18.27 -2.23
N ARG A 413 8.90 -17.80 -1.20
CA ARG A 413 9.21 -18.54 0.02
C ARG A 413 8.02 -18.73 0.97
N LEU A 414 7.12 -17.75 1.04
CA LEU A 414 5.91 -17.84 1.88
C LEU A 414 4.76 -18.55 1.17
N ARG A 415 4.80 -18.63 -0.16
CA ARG A 415 3.76 -19.31 -0.95
C ARG A 415 3.52 -20.76 -0.50
N PRO A 416 4.53 -21.63 -0.31
CA PRO A 416 4.28 -22.99 0.19
C PRO A 416 3.77 -22.99 1.64
N LEU A 417 4.31 -22.12 2.51
CA LEU A 417 3.86 -22.02 3.91
C LEU A 417 2.40 -21.60 4.07
N VAL A 418 1.90 -20.74 3.18
CA VAL A 418 0.48 -20.36 3.14
C VAL A 418 -0.36 -21.39 2.38
N ALA A 419 0.20 -21.99 1.32
CA ALA A 419 -0.51 -22.96 0.50
C ALA A 419 -0.79 -24.27 1.23
N VAL A 420 0.08 -24.72 2.15
CA VAL A 420 -0.13 -25.97 2.91
C VAL A 420 -1.39 -25.92 3.79
N PRO A 421 -1.55 -24.96 4.74
CA PRO A 421 -2.76 -24.87 5.54
C PRO A 421 -3.98 -24.49 4.68
N GLY A 422 -3.80 -23.65 3.65
CA GLY A 422 -4.87 -23.31 2.72
C GLY A 422 -5.36 -24.52 1.92
N ALA A 423 -4.47 -25.41 1.50
CA ALA A 423 -4.80 -26.66 0.82
C ALA A 423 -5.47 -27.66 1.75
N ALA A 424 -5.03 -27.75 3.00
CA ALA A 424 -5.68 -28.60 4.00
C ALA A 424 -7.13 -28.13 4.26
N LEU A 425 -7.33 -26.82 4.44
CA LEU A 425 -8.66 -26.23 4.62
C LEU A 425 -9.52 -26.40 3.36
N ALA A 426 -8.97 -26.12 2.18
CA ALA A 426 -9.69 -26.29 0.92
C ALA A 426 -10.09 -27.76 0.72
N ARG A 427 -9.18 -28.71 0.97
CA ARG A 427 -9.47 -30.16 0.91
C ARG A 427 -10.55 -30.57 1.91
N ALA A 428 -10.52 -30.02 3.13
CA ALA A 428 -11.55 -30.29 4.13
C ALA A 428 -12.93 -29.78 3.69
N VAL A 429 -12.99 -28.62 3.02
CA VAL A 429 -14.24 -28.01 2.56
C VAL A 429 -14.81 -28.71 1.32
N VAL A 430 -13.97 -29.02 0.32
CA VAL A 430 -14.44 -29.58 -0.97
C VAL A 430 -14.49 -31.11 -0.99
N GLY A 431 -13.89 -31.76 0.01
CA GLY A 431 -13.74 -33.21 0.07
C GLY A 431 -12.54 -33.75 -0.74
N PRO A 432 -12.04 -34.97 -0.43
CA PRO A 432 -10.86 -35.53 -1.07
C PRO A 432 -11.00 -35.74 -2.58
N ALA A 433 -12.14 -36.25 -3.06
CA ALA A 433 -12.35 -36.56 -4.48
C ALA A 433 -12.34 -35.30 -5.37
N THR A 434 -13.05 -34.25 -4.95
CA THR A 434 -13.07 -32.95 -5.64
C THR A 434 -11.68 -32.30 -5.63
N TRP A 435 -10.96 -32.43 -4.52
CA TRP A 435 -9.60 -31.90 -4.41
C TRP A 435 -8.62 -32.58 -5.39
N GLU A 436 -8.74 -33.90 -5.60
CA GLU A 436 -7.92 -34.63 -6.56
C GLU A 436 -8.23 -34.24 -8.02
N ALA A 437 -9.50 -34.01 -8.35
CA ALA A 437 -9.90 -33.52 -9.67
C ALA A 437 -9.28 -32.13 -9.96
N LEU A 438 -9.39 -31.19 -9.02
CA LEU A 438 -8.79 -29.84 -9.14
C LEU A 438 -7.27 -29.85 -9.30
N ARG A 439 -6.59 -30.87 -8.77
CA ARG A 439 -5.14 -31.05 -8.91
C ARG A 439 -4.74 -31.54 -10.30
N LYS A 440 -5.56 -32.36 -10.96
CA LYS A 440 -5.26 -32.92 -12.28
C LYS A 440 -5.31 -31.87 -13.39
N GLU A 441 -6.18 -30.86 -13.28
CA GLU A 441 -6.30 -29.74 -14.25
C GLU A 441 -5.09 -28.78 -14.29
N ARG A 442 -4.20 -28.82 -13.28
CA ARG A 442 -3.04 -27.91 -13.18
C ARG A 442 -1.72 -28.53 -13.66
N ARG A 443 -1.72 -29.83 -13.95
CA ARG A 443 -0.60 -30.52 -14.58
C ARG A 443 -0.88 -30.58 -16.07
#